data_AF-A0A7C8VPL7-F1
#
_entry.id   AF-A0A7C8VPL7-F1
#
_cell.length_a   1.000
_cell.length_b   1.000
_cell.length_c   1.000
_cell.angle_alpha   90.00
_cell.angle_beta   90.00
_cell.angle_gamma   90.00
#
_symmetry.space_group_name_H-M   'P 1'
#
loop_
_entity.id
_entity.type
_entity.pdbx_description
1 polymer ?
#
loop_
_entity_poly.entity_id
_entity_poly.type
_entity_poly.pdbx_seq_one_letter_code
_entity_poly.pdbx_strand_id
1 'polypeptide(L)'
;MGCEAAGRSNFYKVAGNTRTDGFSFDESYLDVSINETATGYWVEDTITADGIDVRLQFGVALQWHTSPILGLGIQPVNQNRRRPGYLDALKQQGKITGRFCSLYNHMTPNTTGEIVLGGVDASKFQGKLAVWDRMGIPGEVDAPSVRISNGTGRFKGPYENSGKPLAIVDPLARALFIPGNMYTELITTLDAYGLQKNKFNKLALPCDRNYSPDDFLELNFNELVIKIEFNHLKGIRFNNSLGLCELSVFPTEGVLNITKQWSFVLGGPFFRAAYTVLGVETNITGIGVLNPFPVGRDIIELGGSFGTSLDEIQGSSSPPPSTNTGSGRALSSGGIAGVVIAVVFVLVAALGALFFIRRKRKNIPDIPSPEGYPSELSPNVRPTSELEAKVAVPVSHELPVYLATYELEAEARR
;
A
#
# COMPACT_ATOMS: atom_id res chain seq x y z
N MET A 1 13.67 -2.50 15.60
CA MET A 1 12.74 -3.16 14.65
C MET A 1 13.44 -3.66 13.39
N GLY A 2 14.37 -2.93 12.76
CA GLY A 2 15.06 -3.36 11.52
C GLY A 2 15.73 -4.74 11.62
N CYS A 3 16.52 -5.00 12.67
CA CYS A 3 17.18 -6.32 12.87
C CYS A 3 16.19 -7.46 13.12
N GLU A 4 15.06 -7.20 13.80
CA GLU A 4 14.03 -8.21 14.03
C GLU A 4 13.30 -8.56 12.74
N ALA A 5 13.02 -7.56 11.90
CA ALA A 5 12.44 -7.78 10.57
C ALA A 5 13.41 -8.56 9.68
N ALA A 6 14.69 -8.18 9.64
CA ALA A 6 15.74 -8.88 8.88
C ALA A 6 15.91 -10.35 9.32
N GLY A 7 15.84 -10.61 10.64
CA GLY A 7 15.89 -11.97 11.19
C GLY A 7 14.72 -12.84 10.76
N ARG A 8 13.56 -12.24 10.44
CA ARG A 8 12.39 -12.97 9.90
C ARG A 8 12.42 -13.10 8.38
N SER A 9 13.00 -12.14 7.66
CA SER A 9 13.05 -12.12 6.19
C SER A 9 14.27 -12.82 5.58
N ASN A 10 15.22 -13.26 6.40
CA ASN A 10 16.57 -13.70 6.03
C ASN A 10 17.41 -12.58 5.37
N PHE A 11 18.72 -12.83 5.29
CA PHE A 11 19.67 -11.98 4.58
C PHE A 11 19.78 -12.40 3.11
N TYR A 12 19.90 -11.42 2.22
CA TYR A 12 20.23 -11.69 0.83
C TYR A 12 21.67 -12.19 0.73
N LYS A 13 21.86 -13.33 0.07
CA LYS A 13 23.18 -13.86 -0.28
C LYS A 13 23.42 -13.58 -1.76
N VAL A 14 24.48 -12.83 -2.04
CA VAL A 14 24.82 -12.43 -3.41
C VAL A 14 24.93 -13.64 -4.32
N ALA A 15 24.12 -13.63 -5.38
CA ALA A 15 24.18 -14.59 -6.48
C ALA A 15 24.38 -13.88 -7.83
N GLY A 16 23.85 -12.65 -7.96
CA GLY A 16 24.00 -11.81 -9.13
C GLY A 16 25.33 -11.06 -9.27
N ASN A 17 25.39 -10.18 -10.26
CA ASN A 17 26.58 -9.39 -10.57
C ASN A 17 26.67 -8.17 -9.64
N THR A 18 27.67 -8.18 -8.76
CA THR A 18 28.01 -7.04 -7.90
C THR A 18 28.65 -5.92 -8.70
N ARG A 19 28.24 -4.68 -8.43
CA ARG A 19 28.82 -3.48 -9.03
C ARG A 19 29.86 -2.85 -8.11
N THR A 20 30.76 -2.08 -8.72
CA THR A 20 31.83 -1.36 -8.01
C THR A 20 31.38 -0.02 -7.41
N ASP A 21 30.24 0.52 -7.87
CA ASP A 21 29.71 1.77 -7.33
C ASP A 21 28.83 1.56 -6.09
N GLY A 22 28.92 2.49 -5.15
CA GLY A 22 28.25 2.40 -3.84
C GLY A 22 26.74 2.59 -3.92
N PHE A 23 26.03 1.90 -3.04
CA PHE A 23 24.61 2.10 -2.74
C PHE A 23 24.48 2.99 -1.49
N SER A 24 23.54 3.93 -1.55
CA SER A 24 23.16 4.82 -0.46
C SER A 24 21.68 5.13 -0.57
N PHE A 25 20.94 5.05 0.54
CA PHE A 25 19.51 5.32 0.63
C PHE A 25 19.20 6.04 1.94
N ASP A 26 18.58 7.22 1.84
CA ASP A 26 18.13 8.00 2.99
C ASP A 26 16.92 7.32 3.67
N GLU A 27 17.12 6.82 4.89
CA GLU A 27 16.12 6.08 5.64
C GLU A 27 15.13 7.00 6.38
N SER A 28 15.40 8.32 6.44
CA SER A 28 14.52 9.30 7.11
C SER A 28 13.12 9.37 6.50
N TYR A 29 12.97 8.90 5.26
CA TYR A 29 11.69 8.77 4.59
C TYR A 29 10.80 7.65 5.16
N LEU A 30 11.40 6.61 5.74
CA LEU A 30 10.68 5.47 6.30
C LEU A 30 10.32 5.68 7.78
N ASP A 31 11.13 6.47 8.47
CA ASP A 31 10.93 6.84 9.87
C ASP A 31 11.65 8.16 10.13
N VAL A 32 10.90 9.21 10.43
CA VAL A 32 11.46 10.55 10.67
C VAL A 32 12.26 10.66 11.97
N SER A 33 12.19 9.67 12.85
CA SER A 33 13.09 9.60 14.00
C SER A 33 14.49 9.10 13.62
N ILE A 34 14.66 8.60 12.40
CA ILE A 34 15.93 8.11 11.85
C ILE A 34 16.51 9.19 10.94
N ASN A 35 17.69 9.69 11.27
CA ASN A 35 18.47 10.58 10.43
C ASN A 35 19.75 9.87 9.96
N GLU A 36 19.55 8.68 9.40
CA GLU A 36 20.62 7.78 8.98
C GLU A 36 20.41 7.34 7.54
N THR A 37 21.48 6.82 6.94
CA THR A 37 21.49 6.34 5.56
C THR A 37 21.84 4.86 5.55
N ALA A 38 21.06 4.06 4.83
CA ALA A 38 21.45 2.69 4.49
C ALA A 38 22.53 2.72 3.42
N THR A 39 23.66 2.04 3.65
CA THR A 39 24.80 2.04 2.73
C THR A 39 25.23 0.63 2.36
N GLY A 40 25.78 0.46 1.15
CA GLY A 40 26.26 -0.83 0.66
C GLY A 40 26.68 -0.80 -0.79
N TYR A 41 26.29 -1.80 -1.57
CA TYR A 41 26.61 -1.91 -3.00
C TYR A 41 25.38 -2.26 -3.84
N TRP A 42 25.47 -1.99 -5.15
CA TRP A 42 24.43 -2.38 -6.10
C TRP A 42 24.67 -3.79 -6.61
N VAL A 43 23.59 -4.54 -6.80
CA VAL A 43 23.57 -5.84 -7.46
C VAL A 43 22.55 -5.83 -8.58
N GLU A 44 22.85 -6.52 -9.67
CA GLU A 44 21.87 -6.91 -10.68
C GLU A 44 21.58 -8.40 -10.54
N ASP A 45 20.33 -8.73 -10.22
CA ASP A 45 19.88 -10.11 -10.03
C ASP A 45 18.41 -10.27 -10.44
N THR A 46 17.92 -11.50 -10.40
CA THR A 46 16.52 -11.83 -10.64
C THR A 46 15.76 -11.83 -9.32
N ILE A 47 14.66 -11.08 -9.28
CA ILE A 47 13.66 -11.13 -8.22
C ILE A 47 12.48 -11.95 -8.74
N THR A 48 12.11 -12.98 -7.99
CA THR A 48 10.93 -13.80 -8.29
C THR A 48 9.82 -13.46 -7.31
N ALA A 49 8.66 -13.05 -7.82
CA ALA A 49 7.45 -12.84 -7.02
C ALA A 49 6.26 -13.46 -7.77
N ASP A 50 5.45 -14.25 -7.05
CA ASP A 50 4.30 -14.99 -7.63
C ASP A 50 4.67 -15.81 -8.89
N GLY A 51 5.88 -16.39 -8.90
CA GLY A 51 6.40 -17.16 -10.04
C GLY A 51 6.83 -16.32 -11.26
N ILE A 52 6.80 -14.98 -11.17
CA ILE A 52 7.27 -14.09 -12.21
C ILE A 52 8.69 -13.63 -11.89
N ASP A 53 9.61 -13.95 -12.81
CA ASP A 53 10.98 -13.50 -12.76
C ASP A 53 11.15 -12.12 -13.40
N VAL A 54 11.82 -11.22 -12.68
CA VAL A 54 12.15 -9.87 -13.10
C VAL A 54 13.61 -9.60 -12.82
N ARG A 55 14.39 -9.27 -13.87
CA ARG A 55 15.76 -8.79 -13.70
C ARG A 55 15.71 -7.35 -13.17
N LEU A 56 16.30 -7.10 -12.01
CA LEU A 56 16.29 -5.78 -11.37
C LEU A 56 17.68 -5.43 -10.84
N GLN A 57 18.01 -4.15 -10.90
CA GLN A 57 19.12 -3.61 -10.12
C GLN A 57 18.60 -3.07 -8.78
N PHE A 58 19.15 -3.56 -7.67
CA PHE A 58 18.76 -3.14 -6.32
C PHE A 58 19.97 -2.98 -5.41
N GLY A 59 19.77 -2.19 -4.35
CA GLY A 59 20.79 -1.94 -3.33
C GLY A 59 20.82 -3.06 -2.31
N VAL A 60 22.01 -3.59 -2.03
CA VAL A 60 22.25 -4.49 -0.92
C VAL A 60 22.90 -3.67 0.19
N ALA A 61 22.13 -3.40 1.24
CA ALA A 61 22.61 -2.67 2.40
C ALA A 61 23.52 -3.56 3.26
N LEU A 62 24.68 -3.03 3.63
CA LEU A 62 25.59 -3.59 4.63
C LEU A 62 25.42 -2.92 5.99
N GLN A 63 24.93 -1.67 5.99
CA GLN A 63 24.53 -0.92 7.17
C GLN A 63 23.13 -0.36 6.91
N TRP A 64 22.21 -0.56 7.85
CA TRP A 64 20.82 -0.13 7.75
C TRP A 64 20.17 -0.09 9.14
N HIS A 65 19.08 0.66 9.28
CA HIS A 65 18.39 0.87 10.55
C HIS A 65 16.89 0.50 10.48
N THR A 66 16.36 0.37 9.27
CA THR A 66 14.94 0.08 8.99
C THR A 66 14.71 -1.35 8.49
N SER A 67 13.45 -1.72 8.27
CA SER A 67 13.11 -2.99 7.62
C SER A 67 13.47 -2.93 6.12
N PRO A 68 13.93 -4.03 5.50
CA PRO A 68 14.14 -4.08 4.05
C PRO A 68 12.88 -3.68 3.28
N ILE A 69 13.05 -2.95 2.17
CA ILE A 69 11.96 -2.42 1.35
C ILE A 69 12.06 -2.89 -0.09
N LEU A 70 10.90 -3.16 -0.71
CA LEU A 70 10.78 -3.26 -2.17
C LEU A 70 10.19 -1.94 -2.68
N GLY A 71 11.04 -1.10 -3.28
CA GLY A 71 10.60 0.14 -3.90
C GLY A 71 9.83 -0.13 -5.19
N LEU A 72 8.51 0.09 -5.18
CA LEU A 72 7.67 -0.10 -6.38
C LEU A 72 7.85 1.02 -7.43
N GLY A 73 8.45 2.15 -7.06
CA GLY A 73 8.64 3.30 -7.96
C GLY A 73 7.38 4.14 -8.16
N ILE A 74 6.42 4.07 -7.24
CA ILE A 74 5.13 4.77 -7.35
C ILE A 74 5.27 6.26 -7.06
N GLN A 75 5.91 6.62 -5.94
CA GLN A 75 6.17 8.00 -5.57
C GLN A 75 7.52 8.47 -6.15
N PRO A 76 7.66 9.77 -6.49
CA PRO A 76 8.89 10.31 -7.08
C PRO A 76 10.05 10.47 -6.09
N VAL A 77 9.87 10.08 -4.82
CA VAL A 77 10.88 10.25 -3.77
C VAL A 77 12.01 9.26 -3.95
N ASN A 78 13.26 9.74 -3.79
CA ASN A 78 14.48 8.93 -3.89
C ASN A 78 14.62 8.12 -5.19
N GLN A 79 13.95 8.55 -6.27
CA GLN A 79 14.07 7.90 -7.56
C GLN A 79 15.42 8.18 -8.19
N ASN A 80 16.18 7.11 -8.43
CA ASN A 80 17.37 7.18 -9.26
C ASN A 80 16.98 6.96 -10.72
N ARG A 81 16.98 8.01 -11.54
CA ARG A 81 16.59 7.91 -12.96
C ARG A 81 17.43 6.92 -13.78
N ARG A 82 18.62 6.53 -13.29
CA ARG A 82 19.48 5.54 -13.95
C ARG A 82 19.13 4.10 -13.54
N ARG A 83 18.23 3.91 -12.57
CA ARG A 83 17.91 2.63 -11.94
C ARG A 83 16.38 2.50 -11.87
N PRO A 84 15.76 1.81 -12.84
CA PRO A 84 14.31 1.67 -12.86
C PRO A 84 13.79 1.03 -11.57
N GLY A 85 12.65 1.50 -11.09
CA GLY A 85 11.94 0.85 -9.98
C GLY A 85 11.35 -0.50 -10.40
N TYR A 86 10.73 -1.22 -9.46
CA TYR A 86 10.19 -2.55 -9.77
C TYR A 86 9.07 -2.53 -10.84
N LEU A 87 8.15 -1.56 -10.79
CA LEU A 87 7.12 -1.39 -11.82
C LEU A 87 7.70 -1.04 -13.20
N ASP A 88 8.76 -0.24 -13.23
CA ASP A 88 9.47 0.08 -14.48
C ASP A 88 10.11 -1.17 -15.08
N ALA A 89 10.78 -1.97 -14.25
CA ALA A 89 11.41 -3.21 -14.69
C ALA A 89 10.39 -4.25 -15.20
N LEU A 90 9.25 -4.38 -14.51
CA LEU A 90 8.14 -5.22 -14.96
C LEU A 90 7.62 -4.79 -16.33
N LYS A 91 7.37 -3.49 -16.54
CA LYS A 91 6.88 -2.98 -17.82
C LYS A 91 7.93 -3.13 -18.93
N GLN A 92 9.19 -2.78 -18.67
CA GLN A 92 10.29 -2.90 -19.64
C GLN A 92 10.51 -4.35 -20.09
N GLN A 93 10.29 -5.31 -19.20
CA GLN A 93 10.41 -6.75 -19.49
C GLN A 93 9.09 -7.38 -19.99
N GLY A 94 8.08 -6.56 -20.33
CA GLY A 94 6.82 -7.02 -20.91
C GLY A 94 5.96 -7.86 -19.97
N LYS A 95 6.12 -7.71 -18.65
CA LYS A 95 5.37 -8.45 -17.63
C LYS A 95 4.04 -7.79 -17.26
N ILE A 96 3.94 -6.47 -17.44
CA ILE A 96 2.73 -5.67 -17.26
C ILE A 96 2.64 -4.64 -18.38
N THR A 97 1.42 -4.24 -18.76
CA THR A 97 1.22 -3.23 -19.80
C THR A 97 1.29 -1.79 -19.25
N GLY A 98 0.76 -1.54 -18.06
CA GLY A 98 0.78 -0.24 -17.40
C GLY A 98 1.45 -0.27 -16.02
N ARG A 99 2.07 0.84 -15.61
CA ARG A 99 2.64 1.00 -14.26
C ARG A 99 1.55 1.39 -13.26
N PHE A 100 0.76 0.39 -12.86
CA PHE A 100 -0.28 0.50 -11.85
C PHE A 100 0.02 -0.41 -10.66
N CYS A 101 -0.44 -0.02 -9.47
CA CYS A 101 -0.38 -0.80 -8.25
C CYS A 101 -1.70 -0.68 -7.52
N SER A 102 -2.41 -1.80 -7.39
CA SER A 102 -3.65 -1.86 -6.61
C SER A 102 -3.41 -2.54 -5.26
N LEU A 103 -4.00 -1.99 -4.20
CA LEU A 103 -3.78 -2.36 -2.81
C LEU A 103 -5.10 -2.79 -2.17
N TYR A 104 -5.14 -4.03 -1.67
CA TYR A 104 -6.27 -4.60 -0.94
C TYR A 104 -5.84 -5.06 0.45
N ASN A 105 -6.59 -4.64 1.47
CA ASN A 105 -6.37 -5.05 2.86
C ASN A 105 -4.90 -4.86 3.30
N HIS A 106 -4.28 -3.80 2.78
CA HIS A 106 -2.89 -3.45 3.06
C HIS A 106 -2.79 -2.89 4.49
N MET A 107 -1.76 -3.27 5.23
CA MET A 107 -1.53 -2.83 6.62
C MET A 107 -2.60 -3.25 7.65
N THR A 108 -3.34 -4.33 7.38
CA THR A 108 -4.24 -4.95 8.37
C THR A 108 -3.47 -5.95 9.24
N PRO A 109 -3.40 -5.75 10.57
CA PRO A 109 -2.70 -6.66 11.47
C PRO A 109 -3.27 -8.08 11.39
N ASN A 110 -2.40 -9.08 11.45
CA ASN A 110 -2.76 -10.50 11.53
C ASN A 110 -3.59 -11.05 10.35
N THR A 111 -3.66 -10.33 9.24
CA THR A 111 -4.29 -10.80 8.00
C THR A 111 -3.37 -10.56 6.81
N THR A 112 -3.52 -11.37 5.77
CA THR A 112 -2.77 -11.19 4.52
C THR A 112 -3.52 -10.22 3.61
N GLY A 113 -2.84 -9.17 3.15
CA GLY A 113 -3.32 -8.29 2.08
C GLY A 113 -2.91 -8.80 0.70
N GLU A 114 -3.31 -8.09 -0.34
CA GLU A 114 -2.93 -8.38 -1.73
C GLU A 114 -2.50 -7.11 -2.46
N ILE A 115 -1.48 -7.23 -3.29
CA ILE A 115 -1.02 -6.19 -4.21
C ILE A 115 -1.15 -6.74 -5.63
N VAL A 116 -1.80 -5.99 -6.52
CA VAL A 116 -1.90 -6.32 -7.95
C VAL A 116 -1.09 -5.29 -8.73
N LEU A 117 -0.06 -5.75 -9.46
CA LEU A 117 0.78 -4.90 -10.29
C LEU A 117 0.29 -4.95 -11.74
N GLY A 118 0.09 -3.78 -12.35
CA GLY A 118 -0.39 -3.67 -13.73
C GLY A 118 -1.89 -3.94 -13.93
N GLY A 119 -2.66 -4.06 -12.86
CA GLY A 119 -4.08 -4.37 -12.94
C GLY A 119 -4.85 -3.99 -11.68
N VAL A 120 -6.16 -4.26 -11.72
CA VAL A 120 -7.10 -4.09 -10.62
C VAL A 120 -7.88 -5.39 -10.41
N ASP A 121 -8.33 -5.68 -9.19
CA ASP A 121 -9.22 -6.81 -8.92
C ASP A 121 -10.61 -6.28 -8.53
N ALA A 122 -11.58 -6.40 -9.46
CA ALA A 122 -12.94 -5.89 -9.29
C ALA A 122 -13.72 -6.61 -8.18
N SER A 123 -13.29 -7.81 -7.76
CA SER A 123 -13.91 -8.52 -6.64
C SER A 123 -13.63 -7.85 -5.28
N LYS A 124 -12.60 -6.99 -5.19
CA LYS A 124 -12.04 -6.45 -3.94
C LYS A 124 -12.61 -5.12 -3.49
N PHE A 125 -13.47 -4.50 -4.29
CA PHE A 125 -14.15 -3.26 -3.94
C PHE A 125 -15.62 -3.30 -4.30
N GLN A 126 -16.37 -2.36 -3.73
CA GLN A 126 -17.80 -2.21 -3.96
C GLN A 126 -18.07 -0.97 -4.81
N GLY A 127 -19.07 -1.05 -5.69
CA GLY A 127 -19.47 0.09 -6.49
C GLY A 127 -18.40 0.49 -7.52
N LYS A 128 -18.28 1.79 -7.80
CA LYS A 128 -17.28 2.35 -8.72
C LYS A 128 -16.10 2.92 -7.95
N LEU A 129 -14.96 3.03 -8.61
CA LEU A 129 -13.83 3.80 -8.11
C LEU A 129 -14.09 5.29 -8.33
N ALA A 130 -13.85 6.11 -7.32
CA ALA A 130 -13.61 7.54 -7.52
C ALA A 130 -12.20 7.70 -8.09
N VAL A 131 -12.06 8.52 -9.13
CA VAL A 131 -10.82 8.64 -9.89
C VAL A 131 -10.35 10.09 -9.88
N TRP A 132 -9.10 10.30 -9.47
CA TRP A 132 -8.37 11.55 -9.63
C TRP A 132 -7.31 11.33 -10.70
N ASP A 133 -7.42 12.04 -11.81
CA ASP A 133 -6.47 11.95 -12.91
C ASP A 133 -5.59 13.20 -13.00
N ARG A 134 -4.36 13.03 -13.50
CA ARG A 134 -3.44 14.15 -13.79
C ARG A 134 -3.13 15.04 -12.58
N MET A 135 -3.10 14.44 -11.39
CA MET A 135 -2.68 15.12 -10.17
C MET A 135 -1.17 15.38 -10.16
N GLY A 136 -0.66 16.10 -9.16
CA GLY A 136 0.77 16.44 -9.07
C GLY A 136 1.66 15.20 -9.00
N ILE A 137 1.23 14.18 -8.26
CA ILE A 137 1.89 12.88 -8.09
C ILE A 137 0.85 11.75 -7.93
N PRO A 138 1.20 10.48 -8.17
CA PRO A 138 0.32 9.35 -7.87
C PRO A 138 -0.02 9.30 -6.38
N GLY A 139 -1.29 9.06 -6.06
CA GLY A 139 -1.83 9.03 -4.70
C GLY A 139 -2.38 10.37 -4.22
N GLU A 140 -2.07 11.49 -4.88
CA GLU A 140 -2.64 12.78 -4.52
C GLU A 140 -4.13 12.82 -4.89
N VAL A 141 -4.95 13.35 -3.99
CA VAL A 141 -6.41 13.48 -4.12
C VAL A 141 -6.90 14.74 -3.42
N ASP A 142 -8.15 15.12 -3.63
CA ASP A 142 -8.77 16.21 -2.86
C ASP A 142 -8.86 15.85 -1.37
N ALA A 143 -8.73 16.85 -0.51
CA ALA A 143 -8.91 16.70 0.92
C ALA A 143 -10.36 16.32 1.24
N PRO A 144 -10.62 15.24 2.01
CA PRO A 144 -11.97 14.87 2.38
C PRO A 144 -12.51 15.78 3.48
N SER A 145 -13.84 15.89 3.55
CA SER A 145 -14.51 16.33 4.76
C SER A 145 -14.65 15.17 5.74
N VAL A 146 -14.67 15.50 7.03
CA VAL A 146 -14.61 14.48 8.10
C VAL A 146 -15.84 14.53 8.98
N ARG A 147 -16.43 13.36 9.26
CA ARG A 147 -17.45 13.20 10.30
C ARG A 147 -17.04 12.10 11.27
N ILE A 148 -17.46 12.22 12.52
CA ILE A 148 -17.20 11.21 13.55
C ILE A 148 -18.54 10.71 14.08
N SER A 149 -18.72 9.39 14.06
CA SER A 149 -19.87 8.68 14.62
C SER A 149 -19.44 7.87 15.85
N ASN A 150 -20.26 7.91 16.89
CA ASN A 150 -20.10 7.13 18.13
C ASN A 150 -21.26 6.15 18.35
N GLY A 151 -21.87 5.67 17.27
CA GLY A 151 -22.98 4.71 17.32
C GLY A 151 -24.32 5.26 17.81
N THR A 152 -24.43 6.54 18.18
CA THR A 152 -25.69 7.14 18.67
C THR A 152 -26.64 7.62 17.55
N GLY A 153 -26.25 7.46 16.29
CA GLY A 153 -26.94 8.02 15.12
C GLY A 153 -26.75 9.54 14.95
N ARG A 154 -25.99 10.19 15.84
CA ARG A 154 -25.55 11.58 15.71
C ARG A 154 -24.09 11.64 15.28
N PHE A 155 -23.78 12.64 14.47
CA PHE A 155 -22.44 12.88 13.96
C PHE A 155 -21.87 14.17 14.52
N LYS A 156 -20.58 14.17 14.82
CA LYS A 156 -19.80 15.40 14.91
C LYS A 156 -19.25 15.76 13.53
N GLY A 157 -19.19 17.06 13.21
CA GLY A 157 -18.81 17.57 11.88
C GLY A 157 -20.02 17.92 10.99
N PRO A 158 -19.83 18.13 9.68
CA PRO A 158 -18.58 17.92 8.94
C PRO A 158 -17.48 18.91 9.35
N TYR A 159 -16.26 18.39 9.46
CA TYR A 159 -15.06 19.20 9.59
C TYR A 159 -14.42 19.34 8.21
N GLU A 160 -14.24 20.57 7.77
CA GLU A 160 -13.55 20.91 6.54
C GLU A 160 -12.15 21.42 6.85
N ASN A 161 -11.19 21.16 5.96
CA ASN A 161 -9.88 21.80 6.05
C ASN A 161 -9.75 22.94 5.03
N SER A 162 -9.86 24.17 5.49
CA SER A 162 -9.74 25.36 4.62
C SER A 162 -8.31 25.74 4.28
N GLY A 163 -7.30 25.17 4.96
CA GLY A 163 -5.91 25.60 4.84
C GLY A 163 -5.12 24.94 3.70
N LYS A 164 -5.45 23.69 3.36
CA LYS A 164 -4.76 22.90 2.32
C LYS A 164 -5.76 21.99 1.61
N PRO A 165 -5.92 22.10 0.29
CA PRO A 165 -7.01 21.42 -0.42
C PRO A 165 -6.72 19.96 -0.78
N LEU A 166 -5.50 19.45 -0.54
CA LEU A 166 -5.07 18.14 -1.02
C LEU A 166 -4.77 17.17 0.13
N ALA A 167 -4.95 15.89 -0.14
CA ALA A 167 -4.54 14.75 0.65
C ALA A 167 -3.61 13.83 -0.18
N ILE A 168 -2.86 12.96 0.49
CA ILE A 168 -1.99 11.97 -0.16
C ILE A 168 -2.31 10.57 0.35
N VAL A 169 -2.57 9.62 -0.55
CA VAL A 169 -2.61 8.20 -0.25
C VAL A 169 -1.19 7.65 -0.26
N ASP A 170 -0.70 7.24 0.90
CA ASP A 170 0.70 6.85 1.08
C ASP A 170 0.82 5.42 1.60
N PRO A 171 1.17 4.44 0.73
CA PRO A 171 1.35 3.04 1.11
C PRO A 171 2.49 2.77 2.09
N LEU A 172 3.29 3.77 2.46
CA LEU A 172 4.34 3.68 3.48
C LEU A 172 3.89 4.25 4.83
N ALA A 173 2.89 5.13 4.84
CA ALA A 173 2.33 5.68 6.05
C ALA A 173 1.56 4.61 6.84
N ARG A 174 2.14 4.12 7.93
CA ARG A 174 1.50 3.10 8.79
C ARG A 174 0.32 3.62 9.61
N ALA A 175 0.15 4.94 9.67
CA ALA A 175 -0.88 5.62 10.43
C ALA A 175 -1.66 6.58 9.54
N LEU A 176 -2.84 6.97 10.01
CA LEU A 176 -3.62 8.03 9.41
C LEU A 176 -3.18 9.37 10.02
N PHE A 177 -2.93 10.37 9.18
CA PHE A 177 -2.65 11.73 9.64
C PHE A 177 -3.77 12.65 9.23
N ILE A 178 -4.38 13.33 10.21
CA ILE A 178 -5.52 14.23 10.01
C ILE A 178 -5.24 15.62 10.61
N PRO A 179 -5.93 16.68 10.18
CA PRO A 179 -5.79 18.02 10.74
C PRO A 179 -6.03 18.05 12.27
N GLY A 180 -5.29 18.92 12.97
CA GLY A 180 -5.26 18.95 14.43
C GLY A 180 -6.61 19.18 15.10
N ASN A 181 -7.47 20.03 14.52
CA ASN A 181 -8.83 20.25 15.02
C ASN A 181 -9.69 18.97 14.98
N MET A 182 -9.58 18.20 13.89
CA MET A 182 -10.29 16.92 13.72
C MET A 182 -9.71 15.86 14.64
N TYR A 183 -8.39 15.85 14.81
CA TYR A 183 -7.70 14.98 15.75
C TYR A 183 -8.18 15.19 17.19
N THR A 184 -8.25 16.43 17.67
CA THR A 184 -8.75 16.73 19.03
C THR A 184 -10.15 16.18 19.24
N GLU A 185 -11.06 16.38 18.29
CA GLU A 185 -12.43 15.88 18.38
C GLU A 185 -12.53 14.36 18.35
N LEU A 186 -11.67 13.69 17.57
CA LEU A 186 -11.57 12.23 17.57
C LEU A 186 -11.04 11.72 18.92
N ILE A 187 -9.99 12.31 19.47
CA ILE A 187 -9.42 11.92 20.77
C ILE A 187 -10.46 12.07 21.89
N THR A 188 -11.12 13.23 21.99
CA THR A 188 -12.20 13.44 22.98
C THR A 188 -13.34 12.44 22.82
N THR A 189 -13.63 12.00 21.60
CA THR A 189 -14.64 10.97 21.35
C THR A 189 -14.15 9.60 21.81
N LEU A 190 -12.89 9.26 21.54
CA LEU A 190 -12.25 7.99 21.93
C LEU A 190 -12.01 7.86 23.44
N ASP A 191 -12.00 8.94 24.22
CA ASP A 191 -11.90 8.88 25.69
C ASP A 191 -12.99 7.98 26.31
N ALA A 192 -14.22 8.07 25.80
CA ALA A 192 -15.33 7.20 26.21
C ALA A 192 -15.09 5.71 25.89
N TYR A 193 -14.16 5.42 24.98
CA TYR A 193 -13.81 4.08 24.51
C TYR A 193 -12.58 3.49 25.23
N GLY A 194 -12.12 4.14 26.30
CA GLY A 194 -11.01 3.67 27.14
C GLY A 194 -9.65 4.10 26.63
N LEU A 195 -9.58 5.23 25.92
CA LEU A 195 -8.33 5.84 25.52
C LEU A 195 -7.47 6.16 26.75
N GLN A 196 -6.20 5.79 26.67
CA GLN A 196 -5.24 6.03 27.75
C GLN A 196 -3.83 6.13 27.21
N LYS A 197 -2.89 6.56 28.05
CA LYS A 197 -1.48 6.60 27.68
C LYS A 197 -0.79 5.29 28.04
N ASN A 198 0.03 4.78 27.12
CA ASN A 198 0.89 3.62 27.37
C ASN A 198 2.15 4.03 28.17
N LYS A 199 3.02 3.06 28.46
CA LYS A 199 4.30 3.28 29.17
C LYS A 199 5.29 4.23 28.46
N PHE A 200 5.06 4.53 27.19
CA PHE A 200 5.84 5.46 26.36
C PHE A 200 5.12 6.81 26.19
N ASN A 201 4.10 7.10 27.00
CA ASN A 201 3.29 8.33 26.94
C ASN A 201 2.55 8.51 25.60
N LYS A 202 2.36 7.44 24.81
CA LYS A 202 1.58 7.44 23.56
C LYS A 202 0.15 7.03 23.83
N LEU A 203 -0.80 7.64 23.11
CA LEU A 203 -2.23 7.29 23.21
C LEU A 203 -2.47 5.88 22.67
N ALA A 204 -3.32 5.13 23.37
CA ALA A 204 -3.60 3.74 23.09
C ALA A 204 -5.03 3.36 23.50
N LEU A 205 -5.59 2.39 22.77
CA LEU A 205 -6.89 1.79 23.05
C LEU A 205 -6.70 0.35 23.57
N PRO A 206 -7.65 -0.20 24.34
CA PRO A 206 -7.64 -1.62 24.69
C PRO A 206 -7.70 -2.49 23.42
N CYS A 207 -6.74 -3.39 23.24
CA CYS A 207 -6.67 -4.23 22.04
C CYS A 207 -7.90 -5.13 21.91
N ASP A 208 -8.29 -5.77 23.01
CA ASP A 208 -9.30 -6.83 23.05
C ASP A 208 -10.74 -6.29 23.04
N ARG A 209 -10.92 -4.97 23.12
CA ARG A 209 -12.24 -4.33 23.06
C ARG A 209 -12.66 -4.17 21.60
N ASN A 210 -13.72 -4.83 21.18
CA ASN A 210 -14.33 -4.58 19.87
C ASN A 210 -15.32 -3.42 19.94
N TYR A 211 -15.26 -2.55 18.95
CA TYR A 211 -16.16 -1.41 18.78
C TYR A 211 -17.26 -1.73 17.77
N SER A 212 -18.39 -1.01 17.85
CA SER A 212 -19.50 -1.18 16.91
C SER A 212 -19.06 -0.76 15.51
N PRO A 213 -19.56 -1.41 14.44
CA PRO A 213 -19.40 -0.90 13.08
C PRO A 213 -19.99 0.51 12.87
N ASP A 214 -20.89 0.95 13.76
CA ASP A 214 -21.45 2.30 13.77
C ASP A 214 -20.53 3.34 14.47
N ASP A 215 -19.42 2.89 15.06
CA ASP A 215 -18.36 3.72 15.63
C ASP A 215 -17.25 3.92 14.57
N PHE A 216 -17.27 5.04 13.86
CA PHE A 216 -16.37 5.27 12.73
C PHE A 216 -15.99 6.73 12.54
N LEU A 217 -14.83 6.90 11.90
CA LEU A 217 -14.40 8.13 11.25
C LEU A 217 -14.79 8.05 9.77
N GLU A 218 -15.62 8.98 9.31
CA GLU A 218 -16.06 9.07 7.92
C GLU A 218 -15.19 10.09 7.17
N LEU A 219 -14.62 9.66 6.05
CA LEU A 219 -13.94 10.53 5.09
C LEU A 219 -14.82 10.63 3.84
N ASN A 220 -15.24 11.85 3.51
CA ASN A 220 -16.12 12.10 2.38
C ASN A 220 -15.34 12.83 1.26
N PHE A 221 -15.25 12.18 0.11
CA PHE A 221 -14.65 12.65 -1.14
C PHE A 221 -15.75 12.87 -2.18
N ASN A 222 -16.69 13.77 -1.89
CA ASN A 222 -17.89 14.04 -2.68
C ASN A 222 -18.86 12.85 -2.77
N GLU A 223 -18.79 12.06 -3.85
CA GLU A 223 -19.65 10.90 -4.08
C GLU A 223 -19.14 9.63 -3.39
N LEU A 224 -17.86 9.61 -3.01
CA LEU A 224 -17.24 8.51 -2.31
C LEU A 224 -17.19 8.77 -0.80
N VAL A 225 -17.68 7.80 -0.02
CA VAL A 225 -17.61 7.83 1.45
C VAL A 225 -16.84 6.61 1.94
N ILE A 226 -15.74 6.85 2.66
CA ILE A 226 -14.94 5.81 3.31
C ILE A 226 -15.17 5.87 4.81
N LYS A 227 -15.63 4.76 5.39
CA LYS A 227 -15.84 4.62 6.85
C LYS A 227 -14.71 3.82 7.46
N ILE A 228 -13.90 4.49 8.27
CA ILE A 228 -12.82 3.89 9.04
C ILE A 228 -13.37 3.58 10.43
N GLU A 229 -13.71 2.31 10.67
CA GLU A 229 -14.19 1.85 11.98
C GLU A 229 -13.15 2.11 13.08
N PHE A 230 -13.59 2.34 14.31
CA PHE A 230 -12.67 2.53 15.45
C PHE A 230 -11.76 1.32 15.68
N ASN A 231 -12.20 0.12 15.28
CA ASN A 231 -11.35 -1.08 15.26
C ASN A 231 -10.13 -0.93 14.34
N HIS A 232 -10.25 -0.20 13.24
CA HIS A 232 -9.16 0.06 12.28
C HIS A 232 -8.15 1.08 12.81
N LEU A 233 -8.50 1.89 13.83
CA LEU A 233 -7.59 2.86 14.44
C LEU A 233 -6.58 2.21 15.40
N LYS A 234 -6.76 0.94 15.75
CA LYS A 234 -5.82 0.19 16.59
C LYS A 234 -4.56 -0.16 15.80
N GLY A 235 -3.41 0.26 16.32
CA GLY A 235 -2.09 -0.01 15.78
C GLY A 235 -1.47 -1.29 16.35
N ILE A 236 -0.15 -1.26 16.51
CA ILE A 236 0.63 -2.39 17.00
C ILE A 236 0.32 -2.62 18.48
N ARG A 237 0.11 -3.89 18.85
CA ARG A 237 0.02 -4.33 20.24
C ARG A 237 1.40 -4.23 20.88
N PHE A 238 1.52 -3.46 21.96
CA PHE A 238 2.72 -3.54 22.77
C PHE A 238 2.67 -4.81 23.62
N ASN A 239 3.79 -5.52 23.68
CA ASN A 239 3.95 -6.68 24.56
C ASN A 239 4.11 -6.15 26.01
N ASN A 240 3.00 -5.71 26.59
CA ASN A 240 2.89 -5.28 27.98
C ASN A 240 1.69 -5.97 28.63
N SER A 241 1.72 -6.07 29.96
CA SER A 241 0.66 -6.66 30.78
C SER A 241 -0.69 -5.93 30.69
N LEU A 242 -0.76 -4.79 30.01
CA LEU A 242 -1.93 -3.92 29.95
C LEU A 242 -2.83 -4.18 28.72
N GLY A 243 -2.39 -4.98 27.75
CA GLY A 243 -3.22 -5.31 26.58
C GLY A 243 -3.59 -4.10 25.71
N LEU A 244 -2.66 -3.16 25.54
CA LEU A 244 -2.90 -1.89 24.83
C LEU A 244 -2.33 -1.88 23.41
N CYS A 245 -3.12 -1.31 22.50
CA CYS A 245 -2.78 -1.11 21.10
C CYS A 245 -2.58 0.39 20.87
N GLU A 246 -1.41 0.77 20.36
CA GLU A 246 -1.14 2.19 20.05
C GLU A 246 -2.20 2.75 19.12
N LEU A 247 -2.62 3.99 19.32
CA LEU A 247 -3.50 4.64 18.37
C LEU A 247 -2.73 4.91 17.07
N SER A 248 -3.29 4.49 15.94
CA SER A 248 -2.69 4.63 14.61
C SER A 248 -3.21 5.87 13.88
N VAL A 249 -3.44 6.96 14.64
CA VAL A 249 -3.89 8.25 14.12
C VAL A 249 -3.08 9.35 14.79
N PHE A 250 -2.62 10.32 14.00
CA PHE A 250 -1.81 11.44 14.49
C PHE A 250 -2.25 12.77 13.85
N PRO A 251 -2.00 13.91 14.52
CA PRO A 251 -2.20 15.21 13.90
C PRO A 251 -1.13 15.46 12.82
N THR A 252 -1.52 16.04 11.69
CA THR A 252 -0.60 16.35 10.58
C THR A 252 0.51 17.33 10.96
N GLU A 253 0.21 18.22 11.90
CA GLU A 253 1.08 19.30 12.39
C GLU A 253 2.19 18.76 13.31
N GLY A 254 2.02 17.56 13.86
CA GLY A 254 2.89 17.03 14.91
C GLY A 254 4.01 16.10 14.46
N VAL A 255 4.04 15.65 13.19
CA VAL A 255 4.86 14.48 12.83
C VAL A 255 5.82 14.67 11.66
N LEU A 256 5.56 15.51 10.64
CA LEU A 256 6.37 15.47 9.42
C LEU A 256 6.64 16.87 8.81
N ASN A 257 7.88 17.15 8.40
CA ASN A 257 8.14 18.31 7.51
C ASN A 257 7.53 18.08 6.10
N ILE A 258 7.33 16.81 5.71
CA ILE A 258 6.70 16.41 4.44
C ILE A 258 5.17 16.61 4.43
N THR A 259 4.50 16.75 5.59
CA THR A 259 3.07 17.11 5.66
C THR A 259 2.80 18.59 5.41
N LYS A 260 3.82 19.39 5.05
CA LYS A 260 3.61 20.80 4.69
C LYS A 260 2.77 20.96 3.41
N GLN A 261 2.72 19.97 2.54
CA GLN A 261 1.99 20.08 1.26
C GLN A 261 0.56 19.54 1.32
N TRP A 262 0.32 18.48 2.11
CA TRP A 262 -1.00 17.84 2.22
C TRP A 262 -1.66 18.10 3.58
N SER A 263 -2.98 18.10 3.59
CA SER A 263 -3.82 18.21 4.78
C SER A 263 -4.10 16.89 5.46
N PHE A 264 -4.03 15.79 4.70
CA PHE A 264 -4.17 14.42 5.19
C PHE A 264 -3.08 13.55 4.59
N VAL A 265 -2.63 12.57 5.35
CA VAL A 265 -1.85 11.43 4.85
C VAL A 265 -2.65 10.17 5.16
N LEU A 266 -3.18 9.56 4.10
CA LEU A 266 -4.08 8.42 4.15
C LEU A 266 -3.26 7.14 4.15
N GLY A 267 -3.01 6.62 5.35
CA GLY A 267 -2.16 5.47 5.61
C GLY A 267 -2.90 4.26 6.20
N GLY A 268 -2.24 3.53 7.10
CA GLY A 268 -2.69 2.25 7.67
C GLY A 268 -4.19 2.09 7.86
N PRO A 269 -4.86 2.83 8.78
CA PRO A 269 -6.30 2.69 8.99
C PRO A 269 -7.17 2.92 7.75
N PHE A 270 -6.74 3.79 6.82
CA PHE A 270 -7.44 4.03 5.56
C PHE A 270 -7.38 2.81 4.64
N PHE A 271 -6.22 2.16 4.50
CA PHE A 271 -6.08 0.93 3.69
C PHE A 271 -6.85 -0.29 4.23
N ARG A 272 -7.32 -0.23 5.48
CA ARG A 272 -8.23 -1.24 6.06
C ARG A 272 -9.68 -1.05 5.64
N ALA A 273 -10.03 0.14 5.17
CA ALA A 273 -11.40 0.52 4.79
C ALA A 273 -11.56 0.80 3.28
N ALA A 274 -10.45 1.07 2.58
CA ALA A 274 -10.46 1.46 1.17
C ALA A 274 -9.61 0.52 0.31
N TYR A 275 -10.09 0.27 -0.90
CA TYR A 275 -9.32 -0.30 -1.99
C TYR A 275 -8.71 0.85 -2.80
N THR A 276 -7.41 0.79 -3.08
CA THR A 276 -6.68 1.88 -3.74
C THR A 276 -5.98 1.39 -4.99
N VAL A 277 -6.00 2.18 -6.06
CA VAL A 277 -5.19 1.98 -7.28
C VAL A 277 -4.30 3.21 -7.50
N LEU A 278 -3.00 2.99 -7.69
CA LEU A 278 -2.01 4.04 -7.92
C LEU A 278 -1.38 3.84 -9.30
N GLY A 279 -1.55 4.79 -10.22
CA GLY A 279 -0.99 4.76 -11.58
C GLY A 279 0.06 5.83 -11.80
N VAL A 280 1.26 5.43 -12.20
CA VAL A 280 2.45 6.30 -12.29
C VAL A 280 2.53 7.08 -13.61
N GLU A 281 1.93 6.57 -14.68
CA GLU A 281 2.09 7.15 -16.03
C GLU A 281 1.36 8.49 -16.22
N THR A 282 0.20 8.63 -15.60
CA THR A 282 -0.67 9.79 -15.71
C THR A 282 -1.05 10.38 -14.36
N ASN A 283 -0.29 10.05 -13.30
CA ASN A 283 -0.57 10.44 -11.92
C ASN A 283 -2.04 10.24 -11.56
N ILE A 284 -2.52 9.01 -11.77
CA ILE A 284 -3.92 8.64 -11.57
C ILE A 284 -4.08 7.86 -10.27
N THR A 285 -5.11 8.20 -9.51
CA THR A 285 -5.46 7.56 -8.24
C THR A 285 -6.91 7.10 -8.31
N GLY A 286 -7.16 5.81 -8.06
CA GLY A 286 -8.50 5.24 -7.89
C GLY A 286 -8.73 4.88 -6.43
N ILE A 287 -9.88 5.23 -5.87
CA ILE A 287 -10.28 4.84 -4.50
C ILE A 287 -11.68 4.25 -4.54
N GLY A 288 -11.88 3.10 -3.90
CA GLY A 288 -13.18 2.47 -3.73
C GLY A 288 -13.39 1.98 -2.30
N VAL A 289 -14.65 1.73 -1.95
CA VAL A 289 -15.00 1.07 -0.69
C VAL A 289 -14.50 -0.37 -0.74
N LEU A 290 -13.70 -0.78 0.24
CA LEU A 290 -13.15 -2.13 0.29
C LEU A 290 -14.27 -3.17 0.43
N ASN A 291 -14.18 -4.28 -0.30
CA ASN A 291 -15.05 -5.44 -0.09
C ASN A 291 -14.39 -6.40 0.92
N PRO A 292 -14.89 -6.51 2.17
CA PRO A 292 -14.25 -7.35 3.19
C PRO A 292 -14.40 -8.85 2.94
N PHE A 293 -15.35 -9.25 2.07
CA PHE A 293 -15.65 -10.64 1.77
C PHE A 293 -15.67 -10.88 0.24
N PRO A 294 -14.51 -10.74 -0.44
CA PRO A 294 -14.45 -10.92 -1.88
C PRO A 294 -14.70 -12.38 -2.24
N VAL A 295 -15.55 -12.59 -3.25
CA VAL A 295 -15.81 -13.91 -3.81
C VAL A 295 -15.00 -14.06 -5.09
N GLY A 296 -13.99 -14.93 -5.07
CA GLY A 296 -13.12 -15.17 -6.21
C GLY A 296 -12.08 -14.06 -6.44
N ARG A 297 -11.64 -13.95 -7.70
CA ARG A 297 -10.74 -12.94 -8.24
C ARG A 297 -11.25 -12.51 -9.61
N ASP A 298 -11.23 -11.22 -9.88
CA ASP A 298 -11.61 -10.65 -11.17
C ASP A 298 -10.58 -9.60 -11.57
N ILE A 299 -9.42 -10.08 -12.01
CA ILE A 299 -8.27 -9.23 -12.33
C ILE A 299 -8.42 -8.66 -13.75
N ILE A 300 -8.48 -7.34 -13.84
CA ILE A 300 -8.54 -6.57 -15.08
C ILE A 300 -7.21 -5.86 -15.27
N GLU A 301 -6.58 -6.08 -16.42
CA GLU A 301 -5.33 -5.43 -16.78
C GLU A 301 -5.54 -3.93 -17.07
N LEU A 302 -4.59 -3.10 -16.64
CA LEU A 302 -4.62 -1.65 -16.82
C LEU A 302 -3.45 -1.18 -17.71
N GLY A 303 -3.72 -0.12 -18.49
CA GLY A 303 -2.73 0.56 -19.34
C GLY A 303 -2.59 0.00 -20.76
N GLY A 304 -1.75 0.66 -21.56
CA GLY A 304 -1.58 0.35 -22.99
C GLY A 304 -2.76 0.79 -23.85
N SER A 305 -2.71 0.48 -25.15
CA SER A 305 -3.71 0.93 -26.13
C SER A 305 -5.09 0.26 -25.98
N PHE A 306 -5.17 -0.82 -25.20
CA PHE A 306 -6.39 -1.61 -25.00
C PHE A 306 -6.75 -1.78 -23.52
N GLY A 307 -6.03 -1.14 -22.60
CA GLY A 307 -6.33 -1.24 -21.18
C GLY A 307 -7.64 -0.53 -20.84
N THR A 308 -8.40 -1.11 -19.92
CA THR A 308 -9.65 -0.52 -19.43
C THR A 308 -9.34 0.74 -18.63
N SER A 309 -10.15 1.78 -18.81
CA SER A 309 -10.03 3.00 -18.00
C SER A 309 -10.58 2.76 -16.59
N LEU A 310 -9.95 3.35 -15.58
CA LEU A 310 -10.28 3.13 -14.17
C LEU A 310 -11.72 3.48 -13.80
N ASP A 311 -12.30 4.50 -14.44
CA ASP A 311 -13.66 4.99 -14.24
C ASP A 311 -14.74 4.07 -14.84
N GLU A 312 -14.36 3.16 -15.73
CA GLU A 312 -15.25 2.18 -16.35
C GLU A 312 -15.40 0.91 -15.50
N ILE A 313 -14.54 0.73 -14.49
CA ILE A 313 -14.45 -0.52 -13.72
C ILE A 313 -15.48 -0.53 -12.61
N GLN A 314 -16.29 -1.59 -12.62
CA GLN A 314 -17.35 -1.82 -11.65
C GLN A 314 -16.96 -2.96 -10.73
N GLY A 315 -16.89 -2.68 -9.43
CA GLY A 315 -16.69 -3.69 -8.41
C GLY A 315 -17.97 -4.45 -8.07
N SER A 316 -17.88 -5.27 -7.03
CA SER A 316 -19.01 -6.02 -6.49
C SER A 316 -20.20 -5.11 -6.15
N SER A 317 -21.42 -5.63 -6.33
CA SER A 317 -22.63 -4.98 -5.82
C SER A 317 -22.54 -4.91 -4.29
N SER A 318 -22.76 -3.74 -3.70
CA SER A 318 -22.89 -3.61 -2.24
C SER A 318 -23.87 -4.67 -1.73
N PRO A 319 -23.55 -5.43 -0.66
CA PRO A 319 -24.55 -6.28 -0.04
C PRO A 319 -25.75 -5.41 0.34
N PRO A 320 -26.99 -5.85 0.05
CA PRO A 320 -28.15 -5.10 0.51
C PRO A 320 -28.10 -5.00 2.03
N PRO A 321 -28.55 -3.87 2.64
CA PRO A 321 -28.71 -3.82 4.08
C PRO A 321 -29.57 -4.99 4.51
N SER A 322 -29.11 -5.75 5.51
CA SER A 322 -29.82 -6.93 6.02
C SER A 322 -31.16 -6.51 6.62
N THR A 323 -32.20 -6.45 5.80
CA THR A 323 -33.58 -6.41 6.26
C THR A 323 -33.91 -7.77 6.87
N ASN A 324 -33.90 -7.81 8.21
CA ASN A 324 -34.66 -8.79 8.96
C ASN A 324 -36.13 -8.68 8.53
N THR A 325 -36.54 -9.52 7.59
CA THR A 325 -37.95 -9.66 7.23
C THR A 325 -38.26 -11.14 7.07
N GLY A 326 -39.21 -11.57 7.90
CA GLY A 326 -39.64 -12.95 8.06
C GLY A 326 -40.19 -13.59 6.79
N SER A 327 -40.27 -14.91 6.90
CA SER A 327 -40.81 -15.87 5.95
C SER A 327 -42.07 -15.40 5.21
N GLY A 328 -42.02 -15.48 3.88
CA GLY A 328 -43.19 -15.45 3.01
C GLY A 328 -42.83 -16.05 1.65
N ARG A 329 -43.04 -17.37 1.50
CA ARG A 329 -42.94 -18.06 0.21
C ARG A 329 -44.00 -17.53 -0.76
N ALA A 330 -43.59 -17.09 -1.94
CA ALA A 330 -44.40 -17.12 -3.15
C ALA A 330 -43.49 -17.37 -4.36
N LEU A 331 -43.69 -18.49 -5.04
CA LEU A 331 -43.02 -18.83 -6.30
C LEU A 331 -43.70 -18.06 -7.43
N SER A 332 -42.93 -17.22 -8.15
CA SER A 332 -43.40 -16.48 -9.33
C SER A 332 -43.20 -17.31 -10.59
N SER A 333 -44.29 -17.46 -11.33
CA SER A 333 -44.52 -18.19 -12.58
C SER A 333 -43.82 -17.54 -13.79
N GLY A 334 -42.48 -17.47 -13.76
CA GLY A 334 -41.64 -16.96 -14.86
C GLY A 334 -40.63 -17.97 -15.45
N GLY A 335 -40.66 -19.24 -15.04
CA GLY A 335 -39.57 -20.19 -15.25
C GLY A 335 -39.50 -20.95 -16.59
N ILE A 336 -40.38 -20.71 -17.56
CA ILE A 336 -40.48 -21.57 -18.77
C ILE A 336 -40.17 -20.85 -20.09
N ALA A 337 -40.17 -19.51 -20.13
CA ALA A 337 -39.84 -18.76 -21.36
C ALA A 337 -38.33 -18.45 -21.54
N GLY A 338 -37.51 -18.56 -20.50
CA GLY A 338 -36.10 -18.16 -20.51
C GLY A 338 -35.11 -19.21 -21.06
N VAL A 339 -35.52 -20.47 -21.18
CA VAL A 339 -34.59 -21.57 -21.53
C VAL A 339 -34.38 -21.71 -23.04
N VAL A 340 -35.35 -21.30 -23.87
CA VAL A 340 -35.27 -21.46 -25.34
C VAL A 340 -34.33 -20.43 -25.98
N ILE A 341 -34.23 -19.22 -25.43
CA ILE A 341 -33.39 -18.14 -25.99
C ILE A 341 -31.90 -18.39 -25.69
N ALA A 342 -31.58 -18.97 -24.53
CA ALA A 342 -30.20 -19.27 -24.15
C ALA A 342 -29.55 -20.34 -25.05
N VAL A 343 -30.30 -21.35 -25.49
CA VAL A 343 -29.77 -22.44 -26.34
C VAL A 343 -29.44 -21.94 -27.75
N VAL A 344 -30.25 -21.02 -28.30
CA VAL A 344 -30.00 -20.44 -29.63
C VAL A 344 -28.77 -19.53 -29.62
N PHE A 345 -28.59 -18.71 -28.58
CA PHE A 345 -27.41 -17.83 -28.46
C PHE A 345 -26.10 -18.62 -28.32
N VAL A 346 -26.11 -19.72 -27.54
CA VAL A 346 -24.92 -20.58 -27.37
C VAL A 346 -24.55 -21.27 -28.68
N LEU A 347 -25.53 -21.71 -29.48
CA LEU A 347 -25.25 -22.34 -30.79
C LEU A 347 -24.69 -21.35 -31.81
N VAL A 348 -25.19 -20.11 -31.85
CA VAL A 348 -24.68 -19.07 -32.76
C VAL A 348 -23.28 -18.60 -32.35
N ALA A 349 -23.03 -18.45 -31.05
CA ALA A 349 -21.70 -18.10 -30.54
C ALA A 349 -20.67 -19.21 -30.78
N ALA A 350 -21.05 -20.47 -30.61
CA ALA A 350 -20.18 -21.61 -30.89
C ALA A 350 -19.79 -21.72 -32.37
N LEU A 351 -20.74 -21.46 -33.29
CA LEU A 351 -20.47 -21.43 -34.73
C LEU A 351 -19.59 -20.24 -35.14
N GLY A 352 -19.79 -19.06 -34.52
CA GLY A 352 -18.95 -17.88 -34.72
C GLY A 352 -17.50 -18.08 -34.28
N ALA A 353 -17.29 -18.70 -33.11
CA ALA A 353 -15.95 -19.00 -32.60
C ALA A 353 -15.20 -20.02 -33.49
N LEU A 354 -15.91 -21.04 -34.01
CA LEU A 354 -15.34 -22.05 -34.91
C LEU A 354 -14.89 -21.45 -36.25
N PHE A 355 -15.62 -20.45 -36.76
CA PHE A 355 -15.24 -19.73 -37.97
C PHE A 355 -14.01 -18.82 -37.75
N PHE A 356 -13.92 -18.17 -36.59
CA PHE A 356 -12.81 -17.27 -36.27
C PHE A 356 -11.49 -18.01 -36.02
N ILE A 357 -11.54 -19.18 -35.36
CA ILE A 357 -10.35 -20.02 -35.11
C ILE A 357 -9.80 -20.61 -36.42
N ARG A 358 -10.67 -20.94 -37.40
CA ARG A 358 -10.23 -21.40 -38.72
C ARG A 358 -9.53 -20.31 -39.54
N ARG A 359 -9.84 -19.02 -39.31
CA ARG A 359 -9.25 -17.90 -40.05
C ARG A 359 -7.86 -17.48 -39.55
N LYS A 360 -7.53 -17.70 -38.27
CA LYS A 360 -6.24 -17.31 -37.66
C LYS A 360 -5.05 -18.24 -37.94
N ARG A 361 -5.21 -19.32 -38.70
CA ARG A 361 -4.12 -20.27 -39.03
C ARG A 361 -3.28 -19.92 -40.27
N LYS A 362 -3.36 -18.70 -40.80
CA LYS A 362 -2.49 -18.28 -41.91
C LYS A 362 -1.76 -16.97 -41.57
N ASN A 363 -0.44 -17.11 -41.44
CA ASN A 363 0.61 -16.09 -41.48
C ASN A 363 0.78 -15.22 -40.23
N ILE A 364 1.75 -15.60 -39.38
CA ILE A 364 2.47 -14.68 -38.48
C ILE A 364 3.87 -14.51 -39.08
N PRO A 365 4.32 -13.28 -39.41
CA PRO A 365 5.71 -13.02 -39.81
C PRO A 365 6.64 -13.08 -38.59
N ASP A 366 7.83 -13.65 -38.78
CA ASP A 366 8.89 -13.68 -37.76
C ASP A 366 9.37 -12.27 -37.41
N ILE A 367 9.48 -12.01 -36.10
CA ILE A 367 10.02 -10.77 -35.54
C ILE A 367 11.54 -10.96 -35.39
N PRO A 368 12.38 -10.06 -35.94
CA PRO A 368 13.82 -10.14 -35.76
C PRO A 368 14.23 -9.85 -34.31
N SER A 369 15.18 -10.64 -33.83
CA SER A 369 15.83 -10.50 -32.52
C SER A 369 16.55 -9.16 -32.41
N PRO A 370 16.46 -8.43 -31.28
CA PRO A 370 17.19 -7.18 -31.11
C PRO A 370 18.69 -7.44 -31.00
N GLU A 371 19.43 -6.92 -31.97
CA GLU A 371 20.88 -6.72 -31.92
C GLU A 371 21.23 -5.64 -30.89
N GLY A 372 22.34 -5.85 -30.17
CA GLY A 372 23.15 -4.76 -29.62
C GLY A 372 23.21 -4.63 -28.10
N TYR A 373 23.84 -5.60 -27.42
CA TYR A 373 24.59 -5.32 -26.18
C TYR A 373 26.05 -5.73 -26.38
N PRO A 374 27.03 -4.88 -26.03
CA PRO A 374 28.44 -5.20 -26.21
C PRO A 374 28.82 -6.38 -25.31
N SER A 375 29.23 -7.47 -25.96
CA SER A 375 29.79 -8.67 -25.34
C SER A 375 31.26 -8.43 -25.00
N GLU A 376 31.53 -7.64 -23.96
CA GLU A 376 32.83 -7.67 -23.29
C GLU A 376 32.63 -7.99 -21.82
N LEU A 377 32.72 -9.29 -21.52
CA LEU A 377 33.33 -9.89 -20.32
C LEU A 377 32.93 -11.37 -20.31
N SER A 378 33.62 -12.15 -21.15
CA SER A 378 33.60 -13.61 -21.04
C SER A 378 34.47 -14.02 -19.83
N PRO A 379 34.02 -14.96 -18.99
CA PRO A 379 34.64 -15.29 -17.71
C PRO A 379 35.67 -16.40 -17.91
N ASN A 380 36.96 -16.08 -17.82
CA ASN A 380 37.99 -17.04 -17.47
C ASN A 380 39.27 -16.28 -17.13
N VAL A 381 39.54 -16.12 -15.83
CA VAL A 381 40.83 -16.28 -15.15
C VAL A 381 40.58 -15.91 -13.69
N ARG A 382 40.50 -16.91 -12.81
CA ARG A 382 40.77 -16.75 -11.38
C ARG A 382 42.28 -16.87 -11.16
N PRO A 383 42.88 -15.99 -10.35
CA PRO A 383 43.97 -16.38 -9.48
C PRO A 383 43.39 -16.71 -8.09
N THR A 384 43.52 -17.98 -7.70
CA THR A 384 43.44 -18.39 -6.31
C THR A 384 44.75 -18.02 -5.62
N SER A 385 44.76 -16.92 -4.87
CA SER A 385 45.72 -16.71 -3.77
C SER A 385 45.20 -15.65 -2.80
N GLU A 386 45.43 -15.90 -1.52
CA GLU A 386 45.30 -14.97 -0.39
C GLU A 386 43.92 -14.89 0.31
N LEU A 387 43.56 -16.01 0.91
CA LEU A 387 42.85 -16.05 2.19
C LEU A 387 43.90 -16.14 3.31
N GLU A 388 44.46 -15.00 3.72
CA GLU A 388 45.08 -14.87 5.04
C GLU A 388 44.15 -14.09 5.96
N ALA A 389 43.51 -14.83 6.87
CA ALA A 389 42.77 -14.27 7.98
C ALA A 389 43.75 -13.60 8.96
N LYS A 390 43.82 -12.26 8.91
CA LYS A 390 44.35 -11.50 10.05
C LYS A 390 43.30 -11.49 11.16
N VAL A 391 43.56 -12.29 12.19
CA VAL A 391 42.91 -12.22 13.49
C VAL A 391 43.11 -10.81 14.05
N ALA A 392 42.03 -10.04 14.14
CA ALA A 392 42.02 -8.76 14.84
C ALA A 392 41.86 -9.01 16.34
N VAL A 393 42.81 -8.47 17.11
CA VAL A 393 42.82 -8.40 18.58
C VAL A 393 41.60 -7.60 19.07
N PRO A 394 40.93 -8.00 20.16
CA PRO A 394 39.79 -7.25 20.68
C PRO A 394 40.28 -5.92 21.29
N VAL A 395 39.87 -4.81 20.68
CA VAL A 395 39.99 -3.48 21.28
C VAL A 395 38.73 -3.25 22.11
N SER A 396 38.88 -3.29 23.43
CA SER A 396 37.86 -2.87 24.38
C SER A 396 37.75 -1.34 24.32
N HIS A 397 36.68 -0.84 23.69
CA HIS A 397 36.25 0.54 23.87
C HIS A 397 35.13 0.57 24.91
N GLU A 398 35.44 1.16 26.06
CA GLU A 398 34.42 1.60 27.01
C GLU A 398 33.59 2.72 26.36
N LEU A 399 32.28 2.52 26.28
CA LEU A 399 31.31 3.51 25.84
C LEU A 399 31.05 4.50 26.98
N PRO A 400 31.22 5.82 26.80
CA PRO A 400 30.71 6.79 27.75
C PRO A 400 29.18 6.85 27.64
N VAL A 401 28.53 6.68 28.79
CA VAL A 401 27.10 6.88 28.99
C VAL A 401 26.78 8.36 28.76
N TYR A 402 26.17 8.69 27.62
CA TYR A 402 25.50 9.97 27.41
C TYR A 402 24.01 9.82 27.74
N LEU A 403 23.66 10.25 28.96
CA LEU A 403 22.30 10.54 29.38
C LEU A 403 21.87 11.86 28.73
N ALA A 404 20.95 11.79 27.77
CA ALA A 404 20.24 12.97 27.28
C ALA A 404 19.10 13.29 28.26
N THR A 405 19.34 14.21 29.19
CA THR A 405 18.31 14.91 29.93
C THR A 405 17.82 16.09 29.09
N TYR A 406 16.56 16.06 28.67
CA TYR A 406 15.85 17.25 28.22
C TYR A 406 14.53 17.38 29.00
N GLU A 407 14.26 18.63 29.38
CA GLU A 407 13.02 19.19 29.96
C GLU A 407 12.78 19.03 31.47
N LEU A 408 13.23 20.02 32.24
CA LEU A 408 12.52 20.54 33.42
C LEU A 408 13.04 21.94 33.79
N GLU A 409 12.79 22.94 32.94
CA GLU A 409 12.89 24.36 33.35
C GLU A 409 11.81 25.19 32.64
N ALA A 410 10.57 25.07 33.10
CA ALA A 410 9.54 26.09 32.89
C ALA A 410 8.37 25.90 33.86
N GLU A 411 8.60 26.04 35.18
CA GLU A 411 7.54 26.40 36.15
C GLU A 411 8.12 26.71 37.53
N ALA A 412 8.77 27.87 37.66
CA ALA A 412 8.99 28.52 38.96
C ALA A 412 9.25 30.02 38.77
N ARG A 413 8.22 30.75 38.32
CA ARG A 413 8.02 32.20 38.55
C ARG A 413 6.67 32.66 37.97
N ARG A 414 5.59 32.34 38.67
CA ARG A 414 4.50 33.26 39.08
C ARG A 414 3.40 32.50 39.80
#